data_AF-A0A6A6DMT0-F1
#
_entry.id   AF-A0A6A6DMT0-F1
#
_cell.length_a   1.000
_cell.length_b   1.000
_cell.length_c   1.000
_cell.angle_alpha   90.00
_cell.angle_beta   90.00
_cell.angle_gamma   90.00
#
_symmetry.space_group_name_H-M   'P 1'
#
loop_
_entity.id
_entity.type
_entity.pdbx_description
1 polymer ?
#
loop_
_entity_poly.entity_id
_entity_poly.type
_entity_poly.pdbx_seq_one_letter_code
_entity_poly.pdbx_strand_id
1 'polypeptide(L)'
;MQMVKEIDANKYAPNRLFLAMTVPKYRDGIPFWYKNPEDSLNGPFQYGHNTKLPSWVFIKQHPDIQKAFNNHMAGYQRLARSFKEDRPLLVDVEGGMGHDLKEFKAKHGNLPERLVLQDLSETIAQIKGIKDSIEATAHDFFTPQPIKGARAYYMHSVLHDWNDQRARKILQQIMPAMEKGYSKILINENVVPDCGASWKVTSLDLLMMNLGAALERTEQQWRDLLSSVGLKITGI
;
A
#
# COMPACT_ATOMS: atom_id res chain seq x y z
N MET A 1 11.57 -9.42 -5.45
CA MET A 1 12.47 -9.43 -6.63
C MET A 1 13.91 -9.68 -6.15
N GLN A 2 14.51 -10.85 -6.45
CA GLN A 2 15.87 -11.15 -5.98
C GLN A 2 16.91 -10.32 -6.74
N MET A 3 17.71 -9.52 -6.02
CA MET A 3 18.74 -8.64 -6.60
C MET A 3 19.98 -9.41 -7.09
N VAL A 4 20.13 -10.68 -6.72
CA VAL A 4 21.22 -11.55 -7.14
C VAL A 4 20.65 -12.88 -7.57
N LYS A 5 21.29 -13.53 -8.53
CA LYS A 5 20.93 -14.87 -9.00
C LYS A 5 21.88 -15.88 -8.35
N GLU A 6 21.35 -16.89 -7.67
CA GLU A 6 22.18 -18.02 -7.24
C GLU A 6 22.65 -18.81 -8.48
N ILE A 7 23.96 -18.99 -8.62
CA ILE A 7 24.59 -19.66 -9.77
C ILE A 7 25.23 -20.99 -9.39
N ASP A 8 25.42 -21.24 -8.10
CA ASP A 8 25.97 -22.46 -7.49
C ASP A 8 25.66 -22.42 -5.98
N ALA A 9 25.84 -23.53 -5.26
CA ALA A 9 25.59 -23.61 -3.82
C ALA A 9 26.36 -22.51 -3.08
N ASN A 10 25.62 -21.56 -2.50
CA ASN A 10 26.15 -20.38 -1.82
C ASN A 10 27.00 -19.43 -2.69
N LYS A 11 26.88 -19.47 -4.02
CA LYS A 11 27.50 -18.49 -4.93
C LYS A 11 26.43 -17.73 -5.70
N TYR A 12 26.57 -16.41 -5.71
CA TYR A 12 25.58 -15.51 -6.30
C TYR A 12 26.24 -14.60 -7.34
N ALA A 13 25.58 -14.44 -8.48
CA ALA A 13 25.94 -13.47 -9.50
C ALA A 13 25.00 -12.26 -9.47
N PRO A 14 25.51 -11.05 -9.73
CA PRO A 14 24.66 -9.88 -9.91
C PRO A 14 23.79 -10.05 -11.17
N ASN A 15 22.49 -9.80 -11.05
CA ASN A 15 21.61 -9.77 -12.20
C ASN A 15 21.71 -8.41 -12.94
N ARG A 16 21.07 -8.27 -14.10
CA ARG A 16 21.10 -7.03 -14.89
C ARG A 16 20.63 -5.80 -14.10
N LEU A 17 19.68 -5.97 -13.19
CA LEU A 17 19.19 -4.89 -12.34
C LEU A 17 20.24 -4.45 -11.31
N PHE A 18 20.95 -5.40 -10.68
CA PHE A 18 22.08 -5.12 -9.79
C PHE A 18 23.22 -4.43 -10.52
N LEU A 19 23.58 -4.91 -11.72
CA LEU A 19 24.63 -4.30 -12.52
C LEU A 19 24.31 -2.84 -12.87
N ALA A 20 23.05 -2.54 -13.19
CA ALA A 20 22.57 -1.18 -13.45
C ALA A 20 22.71 -0.25 -12.23
N MET A 21 22.54 -0.77 -11.00
CA MET A 21 22.73 -0.03 -9.75
C MET A 21 24.20 0.14 -9.33
N THR A 22 25.11 -0.67 -9.88
CA THR A 22 26.56 -0.62 -9.55
C THR A 22 27.41 0.19 -10.52
N VAL A 23 26.83 0.77 -11.57
CA VAL A 23 27.55 1.62 -12.52
C VAL A 23 28.05 2.89 -11.79
N PRO A 24 29.35 3.25 -11.88
CA PRO A 24 29.93 4.40 -11.16
C PRO A 24 29.16 5.71 -11.32
N LYS A 25 28.58 5.95 -12.52
CA LYS A 25 27.70 7.08 -12.83
C LYS A 25 26.54 7.27 -11.84
N TYR A 26 26.05 6.22 -11.19
CA TYR A 26 24.93 6.26 -10.23
C TYR A 26 25.37 6.03 -8.77
N ARG A 27 26.67 5.83 -8.54
CA ARG A 27 27.26 5.44 -7.25
C ARG A 27 27.99 6.60 -6.55
N ASP A 28 28.56 7.53 -7.32
CA ASP A 28 29.43 8.56 -6.78
C ASP A 28 28.60 9.62 -6.02
N GLY A 29 28.59 9.54 -4.67
CA GLY A 29 27.97 10.53 -3.80
C GLY A 29 27.25 10.02 -2.53
N ILE A 30 27.10 8.70 -2.33
CA ILE A 30 26.31 8.14 -1.20
C ILE A 30 27.19 7.27 -0.29
N PRO A 31 27.59 7.76 0.92
CA PRO A 31 28.60 7.10 1.74
C PRO A 31 28.17 5.81 2.48
N PHE A 32 26.89 5.38 2.42
CA PHE A 32 26.37 4.31 3.31
C PHE A 32 25.42 3.29 2.64
N TRP A 33 25.51 3.08 1.32
CA TRP A 33 24.53 2.30 0.54
C TRP A 33 24.47 0.78 0.83
N TYR A 34 25.23 0.25 1.79
CA TYR A 34 25.35 -1.20 2.06
C TYR A 34 25.16 -1.60 3.55
N LYS A 35 24.69 -0.69 4.42
CA LYS A 35 24.30 -1.02 5.80
C LYS A 35 22.92 -0.45 6.12
N ASN A 36 22.11 -1.21 6.86
CA ASN A 36 20.84 -0.68 7.39
C ASN A 36 21.14 0.48 8.35
N PRO A 37 20.44 1.62 8.23
CA PRO A 37 20.60 2.74 9.15
C PRO A 37 20.11 2.34 10.56
N GLU A 38 20.96 2.52 11.57
CA GLU A 38 20.64 2.25 12.98
C GLU A 38 20.22 3.53 13.74
N ASP A 39 20.40 4.70 13.12
CA ASP A 39 20.04 6.01 13.67
C ASP A 39 18.81 6.59 12.96
N SER A 40 17.71 6.69 13.71
CA SER A 40 16.43 7.26 13.25
C SER A 40 16.49 8.74 12.83
N LEU A 41 17.57 9.46 13.16
CA LEU A 41 17.83 10.85 12.80
C LEU A 41 18.89 11.00 11.69
N ASN A 42 19.43 9.89 11.18
CA ASN A 42 20.46 9.88 10.15
C ASN A 42 20.25 8.75 9.13
N GLY A 43 19.03 8.65 8.61
CA GLY A 43 18.64 7.67 7.60
C GLY A 43 18.28 8.27 6.23
N PRO A 44 17.84 7.42 5.28
CA PRO A 44 17.41 7.84 3.93
C PRO A 44 16.31 8.91 3.93
N PHE A 45 15.43 8.93 4.94
CA PHE A 45 14.43 9.98 5.10
C PHE A 45 15.08 11.35 5.33
N GLN A 46 16.00 11.44 6.29
CA GLN A 46 16.73 12.68 6.61
C GLN A 46 17.61 13.16 5.45
N TYR A 47 18.30 12.24 4.79
CA TYR A 47 19.07 12.55 3.59
C TYR A 47 18.16 13.05 2.45
N GLY A 48 17.09 12.33 2.16
CA GLY A 48 16.17 12.63 1.05
C GLY A 48 15.31 13.87 1.24
N HIS A 49 15.17 14.36 2.49
CA HIS A 49 14.45 15.59 2.82
C HIS A 49 15.38 16.71 3.35
N ASN A 50 16.70 16.50 3.29
CA ASN A 50 17.73 17.41 3.81
C ASN A 50 17.38 17.95 5.21
N THR A 51 17.02 17.06 6.13
CA THR A 51 16.56 17.40 7.47
C THR A 51 17.25 16.54 8.51
N LYS A 52 17.37 17.04 9.75
CA LYS A 52 17.79 16.26 10.92
C LYS A 52 16.64 16.00 11.89
N LEU A 53 15.43 16.38 11.49
CA LEU A 53 14.25 16.16 12.30
C LEU A 53 13.86 14.68 12.30
N PRO A 54 13.29 14.18 13.42
CA PRO A 54 12.50 12.97 13.38
C PRO A 54 11.39 13.12 12.32
N SER A 55 11.08 12.03 11.61
CA SER A 55 10.09 12.03 10.52
C SER A 55 8.75 12.64 10.95
N TRP A 56 8.31 12.39 12.18
CA TRP A 56 7.05 12.93 12.68
C TRP A 56 7.08 14.46 12.91
N VAL A 57 8.23 15.02 13.33
CA VAL A 57 8.37 16.47 13.48
C VAL A 57 8.44 17.15 12.11
N PHE A 58 9.10 16.51 11.14
CA PHE A 58 9.12 16.97 9.75
C PHE A 58 7.70 17.00 9.17
N ILE A 59 6.95 15.90 9.26
CA ILE A 59 5.58 15.84 8.72
C ILE A 59 4.69 16.96 9.30
N LYS A 60 4.79 17.28 10.59
CA LYS A 60 4.03 18.41 11.19
C LYS A 60 4.37 19.79 10.62
N GLN A 61 5.58 19.96 10.08
CA GLN A 61 6.02 21.21 9.46
C GLN A 61 5.68 21.28 7.96
N HIS A 62 5.18 20.19 7.38
CA HIS A 62 4.81 20.06 5.97
C HIS A 62 3.30 19.75 5.85
N PRO A 63 2.43 20.79 5.80
CA PRO A 63 0.98 20.63 5.91
C PRO A 63 0.35 19.76 4.83
N ASP A 64 0.95 19.68 3.65
CA ASP A 64 0.59 18.79 2.54
C ASP A 64 0.80 17.32 2.90
N ILE A 65 1.97 16.99 3.45
CA ILE A 65 2.31 15.64 3.94
C ILE A 65 1.47 15.30 5.18
N GLN A 66 1.30 16.27 6.07
CA GLN A 66 0.44 16.13 7.25
C GLN A 66 -1.02 15.87 6.87
N LYS A 67 -1.52 16.52 5.81
CA LYS A 67 -2.87 16.29 5.29
C LYS A 67 -3.00 14.88 4.72
N ALA A 68 -2.04 14.40 3.93
CA ALA A 68 -2.03 13.03 3.43
C ALA A 68 -2.01 12.00 4.58
N PHE A 69 -1.16 12.21 5.58
CA PHE A 69 -1.10 11.38 6.79
C PHE A 69 -2.42 11.43 7.59
N ASN A 70 -2.98 12.62 7.79
CA ASN A 70 -4.26 12.79 8.50
C ASN A 70 -5.43 12.20 7.70
N ASN A 71 -5.42 12.23 6.37
CA ASN A 71 -6.45 11.61 5.53
C ASN A 71 -6.40 10.08 5.65
N HIS A 72 -5.20 9.50 5.61
CA HIS A 72 -4.98 8.09 5.91
C HIS A 72 -5.55 7.73 7.31
N MET A 73 -5.22 8.52 8.33
CA MET A 73 -5.72 8.31 9.70
C MET A 73 -7.23 8.58 9.87
N ALA A 74 -7.80 9.54 9.14
CA ALA A 74 -9.21 9.92 9.24
C ALA A 74 -10.14 8.93 8.54
N GLY A 75 -9.65 8.23 7.51
CA GLY A 75 -10.39 7.13 6.86
C GLY A 75 -10.81 6.08 7.88
N TYR A 76 -9.86 5.62 8.70
CA TYR A 76 -10.08 4.66 9.78
C TYR A 76 -11.08 5.15 10.84
N GLN A 77 -10.95 6.39 11.32
CA GLN A 77 -11.87 6.96 12.31
C GLN A 77 -13.32 7.10 11.81
N ARG A 78 -13.52 7.34 10.51
CA ARG A 78 -14.87 7.38 9.90
C ARG A 78 -15.53 6.00 9.81
N LEU A 79 -14.75 4.93 9.73
CA LEU A 79 -15.28 3.56 9.72
C LEU A 79 -15.84 3.15 11.08
N ALA A 80 -15.14 3.54 12.16
CA ALA A 80 -15.45 3.17 13.54
C ALA A 80 -16.78 3.73 14.09
N ARG A 81 -17.37 4.76 13.46
CA ARG A 81 -18.58 5.42 13.98
C ARG A 81 -19.89 4.67 13.73
N SER A 82 -19.91 3.67 12.86
CA SER A 82 -21.16 3.00 12.44
C SER A 82 -20.89 1.63 11.78
N PHE A 83 -20.34 0.69 12.53
CA PHE A 83 -20.14 -0.69 12.07
C PHE A 83 -21.17 -1.64 12.72
N LYS A 84 -21.45 -2.74 12.03
CA LYS A 84 -22.29 -3.85 12.50
C LYS A 84 -21.38 -4.90 13.12
N GLU A 85 -21.57 -5.23 14.39
CA GLU A 85 -20.69 -6.13 15.17
C GLU A 85 -20.64 -7.57 14.65
N ASP A 86 -21.68 -8.02 13.95
CA ASP A 86 -21.76 -9.36 13.34
C ASP A 86 -20.88 -9.52 12.10
N ARG A 87 -20.22 -8.45 11.64
CA ARG A 87 -19.50 -8.41 10.36
C ARG A 87 -18.08 -7.90 10.50
N PRO A 88 -17.20 -8.24 9.55
CA PRO A 88 -15.86 -7.66 9.50
C PRO A 88 -15.89 -6.15 9.41
N LEU A 89 -15.14 -5.49 10.30
CA LEU A 89 -14.94 -4.04 10.22
C LEU A 89 -14.08 -3.70 9.01
N LEU A 90 -13.02 -4.46 8.80
CA LEU A 90 -12.03 -4.18 7.77
C LEU A 90 -11.54 -5.48 7.15
N VAL A 91 -11.58 -5.54 5.82
CA VAL A 91 -10.92 -6.55 5.02
C VAL A 91 -9.76 -5.87 4.30
N ASP A 92 -8.54 -6.21 4.67
CA ASP A 92 -7.31 -5.73 4.04
C ASP A 92 -6.96 -6.66 2.88
N VAL A 93 -7.15 -6.18 1.65
CA VAL A 93 -7.03 -6.95 0.40
C VAL A 93 -5.64 -6.73 -0.16
N GLU A 94 -4.87 -7.81 -0.33
CA GLU A 94 -3.42 -7.76 -0.62
C GLU A 94 -2.64 -7.00 0.47
N GLY A 95 -2.96 -7.27 1.73
CA GLY A 95 -2.38 -6.56 2.88
C GLY A 95 -0.98 -7.05 3.27
N GLY A 96 -0.39 -8.00 2.53
CA GLY A 96 0.94 -8.55 2.78
C GLY A 96 1.08 -9.17 4.16
N MET A 97 2.00 -8.63 4.96
CA MET A 97 2.28 -9.10 6.33
C MET A 97 1.34 -8.50 7.40
N GLY A 98 0.30 -7.78 6.98
CA GLY A 98 -0.72 -7.17 7.84
C GLY A 98 -0.22 -6.01 8.68
N HIS A 99 0.70 -5.21 8.16
CA HIS A 99 1.26 -4.05 8.88
C HIS A 99 0.18 -3.00 9.18
N ASP A 100 -0.67 -2.68 8.20
CA ASP A 100 -1.74 -1.70 8.35
C ASP A 100 -2.75 -2.14 9.41
N LEU A 101 -3.18 -3.41 9.40
CA LEU A 101 -4.09 -3.94 10.42
C LEU A 101 -3.48 -3.97 11.82
N LYS A 102 -2.19 -4.27 11.96
CA LYS A 102 -1.48 -4.20 13.25
C LYS A 102 -1.44 -2.77 13.79
N GLU A 103 -1.13 -1.80 12.94
CA GLU A 103 -1.10 -0.39 13.31
C GLU A 103 -2.49 0.13 13.66
N PHE A 104 -3.49 -0.22 12.85
CA PHE A 104 -4.89 0.09 13.10
C PHE A 104 -5.31 -0.43 14.48
N LYS A 105 -5.03 -1.70 14.78
CA LYS A 105 -5.34 -2.30 16.08
C LYS A 105 -4.58 -1.65 17.24
N ALA A 106 -3.31 -1.33 17.07
CA ALA A 106 -2.53 -0.64 18.10
C ALA A 106 -3.12 0.73 18.46
N LYS A 107 -3.73 1.42 17.48
CA LYS A 107 -4.36 2.74 17.68
C LYS A 107 -5.83 2.66 18.11
N HIS A 108 -6.53 1.57 17.78
CA HIS A 108 -7.99 1.44 17.91
C HIS A 108 -8.47 0.23 18.71
N GLY A 109 -7.59 -0.45 19.45
CA GLY A 109 -7.85 -1.76 20.09
C GLY A 109 -8.99 -1.87 21.12
N ASN A 110 -9.72 -0.78 21.39
CA ASN A 110 -10.94 -0.80 22.19
C ASN A 110 -12.20 -1.15 21.37
N LEU A 111 -12.10 -1.20 20.04
CA LEU A 111 -13.22 -1.53 19.19
C LEU A 111 -13.33 -3.07 19.07
N PRO A 112 -14.54 -3.65 19.12
CA PRO A 112 -14.77 -5.05 18.79
C PRO A 112 -14.69 -5.24 17.27
N GLU A 113 -13.60 -5.81 16.78
CA GLU A 113 -13.24 -5.71 15.36
C GLU A 113 -12.81 -7.04 14.79
N ARG A 114 -13.73 -7.72 14.11
CA ARG A 114 -13.32 -8.75 13.16
C ARG A 114 -12.53 -8.06 12.04
N LEU A 115 -11.20 -8.18 12.10
CA LEU A 115 -10.26 -7.72 11.09
C LEU A 115 -9.81 -8.92 10.27
N VAL A 116 -9.88 -8.80 8.95
CA VAL A 116 -9.51 -9.87 8.02
C VAL A 116 -8.35 -9.38 7.15
N LEU A 117 -7.27 -10.14 7.13
CA LEU A 117 -6.14 -9.97 6.21
C LEU A 117 -6.29 -10.99 5.07
N GLN A 118 -6.25 -10.51 3.84
CA GLN A 118 -6.24 -11.33 2.64
C GLN A 118 -4.99 -11.09 1.82
N ASP A 119 -4.37 -12.18 1.37
CA ASP A 119 -3.24 -12.20 0.44
C ASP A 119 -3.14 -13.59 -0.20
N LEU A 120 -2.18 -13.79 -1.10
CA LEU A 120 -1.91 -15.10 -1.69
C LEU A 120 -1.49 -16.14 -0.63
N SER A 121 -1.70 -17.42 -0.95
CA SER A 121 -1.41 -18.54 -0.05
C SER A 121 0.03 -18.54 0.45
N GLU A 122 0.99 -18.21 -0.44
CA GLU A 122 2.42 -18.20 -0.11
C GLU A 122 2.77 -17.08 0.87
N THR A 123 2.10 -15.92 0.77
CA THR A 123 2.27 -14.80 1.70
C THR A 123 1.68 -15.15 3.06
N ILE A 124 0.42 -15.61 3.09
CA ILE A 124 -0.28 -15.97 4.33
C ILE A 124 0.47 -17.06 5.10
N ALA A 125 1.08 -18.03 4.40
CA ALA A 125 1.88 -19.09 5.01
C ALA A 125 3.12 -18.56 5.76
N GLN A 126 3.66 -17.40 5.39
CA GLN A 126 4.83 -16.79 6.02
C GLN A 126 4.49 -15.98 7.27
N ILE A 127 3.21 -15.68 7.51
CA ILE A 127 2.79 -14.82 8.61
C ILE A 127 2.91 -15.55 9.95
N LYS A 128 3.72 -14.97 10.84
CA LYS A 128 3.88 -15.41 12.23
C LYS A 128 3.26 -14.38 13.18
N GLY A 129 2.47 -14.85 14.15
CA GLY A 129 2.02 -14.03 15.29
C GLY A 129 0.86 -13.05 15.04
N ILE A 130 0.12 -13.15 13.93
CA ILE A 130 -1.07 -12.30 13.67
C ILE A 130 -2.39 -12.95 14.09
N LYS A 131 -2.41 -14.28 14.20
CA LYS A 131 -3.62 -15.12 14.20
C LYS A 131 -4.53 -14.92 15.41
N ASP A 132 -4.00 -14.47 16.54
CA ASP A 132 -4.78 -14.37 17.78
C ASP A 132 -5.76 -13.19 17.76
N SER A 133 -5.68 -12.33 16.74
CA SER A 133 -6.28 -11.01 16.79
C SER A 133 -6.75 -10.48 15.43
N ILE A 134 -6.22 -11.05 14.33
CA ILE A 134 -6.57 -10.74 12.93
C ILE A 134 -6.74 -12.09 12.22
N GLU A 135 -7.87 -12.26 11.53
CA GLU A 135 -8.16 -13.44 10.72
C GLU A 135 -7.36 -13.34 9.41
N ALA A 136 -6.35 -14.20 9.23
CA ALA A 136 -5.56 -14.23 8.00
C ALA A 136 -6.08 -15.33 7.06
N THR A 137 -6.49 -14.97 5.85
CA THR A 137 -7.12 -15.86 4.88
C THR A 137 -6.45 -15.76 3.53
N ALA A 138 -6.14 -16.89 2.90
CA ALA A 138 -5.65 -16.88 1.53
C ALA A 138 -6.76 -16.50 0.55
N HIS A 139 -6.52 -15.53 -0.33
CA HIS A 139 -7.48 -15.09 -1.34
C HIS A 139 -6.77 -14.47 -2.55
N ASP A 140 -7.16 -14.90 -3.75
CA ASP A 140 -6.82 -14.22 -5.01
C ASP A 140 -7.93 -13.20 -5.32
N PHE A 141 -7.58 -11.91 -5.29
CA PHE A 141 -8.50 -10.80 -5.54
C PHE A 141 -8.99 -10.70 -7.00
N PHE A 142 -8.43 -11.49 -7.94
CA PHE A 142 -9.03 -11.68 -9.26
C PHE A 142 -10.23 -12.64 -9.25
N THR A 143 -10.52 -13.28 -8.11
CA THR A 143 -11.70 -14.12 -7.89
C THR A 143 -12.74 -13.41 -7.02
N PRO A 144 -14.02 -13.81 -7.04
CA PRO A 144 -15.07 -13.12 -6.29
C PRO A 144 -14.75 -13.01 -4.80
N GLN A 145 -14.85 -11.79 -4.25
CA GLN A 145 -14.53 -11.52 -2.85
C GLN A 145 -15.43 -12.36 -1.91
N PRO A 146 -14.87 -13.29 -1.11
CA PRO A 146 -15.65 -14.21 -0.29
C PRO A 146 -16.29 -13.54 0.93
N ILE A 147 -15.66 -12.50 1.49
CA ILE A 147 -16.15 -11.83 2.69
C ILE A 147 -17.20 -10.81 2.30
N LYS A 148 -18.46 -11.06 2.64
CA LYS A 148 -19.61 -10.21 2.28
C LYS A 148 -19.96 -9.21 3.39
N GLY A 149 -20.38 -8.01 2.98
CA GLY A 149 -20.97 -7.01 3.86
C GLY A 149 -20.01 -6.40 4.87
N ALA A 150 -18.70 -6.45 4.62
CA ALA A 150 -17.71 -5.79 5.48
C ALA A 150 -17.93 -4.28 5.49
N ARG A 151 -17.58 -3.60 6.59
CA ARG A 151 -17.71 -2.14 6.66
C ARG A 151 -16.76 -1.45 5.68
N ALA A 152 -15.53 -1.94 5.55
CA ALA A 152 -14.61 -1.52 4.50
C ALA A 152 -13.79 -2.66 3.90
N TYR A 153 -13.49 -2.51 2.61
CA TYR A 153 -12.45 -3.23 1.89
C TYR A 153 -11.32 -2.23 1.63
N TYR A 154 -10.13 -2.50 2.17
CA TYR A 154 -8.97 -1.62 2.11
C TYR A 154 -7.93 -2.20 1.18
N MET A 155 -7.33 -1.33 0.36
CA MET A 155 -6.27 -1.67 -0.59
C MET A 155 -5.20 -0.60 -0.49
N HIS A 156 -3.96 -0.99 -0.24
CA HIS A 156 -2.83 -0.09 -0.05
C HIS A 156 -1.67 -0.49 -0.95
N SER A 157 -1.30 0.37 -1.91
CA SER A 157 -0.26 0.07 -2.91
C SER A 157 -0.54 -1.25 -3.65
N VAL A 158 -1.76 -1.38 -4.18
CA VAL A 158 -2.24 -2.58 -4.89
C VAL A 158 -2.63 -2.23 -6.32
N LEU A 159 -3.50 -1.25 -6.50
CA LEU A 159 -4.08 -0.92 -7.80
C LEU A 159 -3.08 -0.21 -8.73
N HIS A 160 -2.00 0.36 -8.20
CA HIS A 160 -0.92 0.94 -8.99
C HIS A 160 -0.05 -0.11 -9.72
N ASP A 161 -0.06 -1.38 -9.29
CA ASP A 161 0.62 -2.49 -9.95
C ASP A 161 -0.13 -2.98 -11.21
N TRP A 162 -1.34 -2.46 -11.44
CA TRP A 162 -2.24 -2.94 -12.48
C TRP A 162 -2.67 -1.82 -13.43
N ASN A 163 -2.70 -2.13 -14.73
CA ASN A 163 -3.38 -1.28 -15.69
C ASN A 163 -4.89 -1.21 -15.44
N ASP A 164 -5.56 -0.24 -16.05
CA ASP A 164 -6.99 0.02 -15.80
C ASP A 164 -7.89 -1.18 -16.11
N GLN A 165 -7.57 -1.99 -17.13
CA GLN A 165 -8.37 -3.17 -17.44
C GLN A 165 -8.32 -4.20 -16.31
N ARG A 166 -7.13 -4.44 -15.74
CA ARG A 166 -6.93 -5.34 -14.61
C ARG A 166 -7.53 -4.74 -13.34
N ALA A 167 -7.24 -3.46 -13.04
CA ALA A 167 -7.81 -2.77 -11.88
C ALA A 167 -9.35 -2.80 -11.87
N ARG A 168 -10.00 -2.60 -13.03
CA ARG A 168 -11.46 -2.78 -13.15
C ARG A 168 -11.92 -4.19 -12.77
N LYS A 169 -11.21 -5.23 -13.22
CA LYS A 169 -11.55 -6.63 -12.87
C LYS A 169 -11.47 -6.85 -11.37
N ILE A 170 -10.45 -6.33 -10.71
CA ILE A 170 -10.26 -6.44 -9.25
C ILE A 170 -11.45 -5.79 -8.53
N LEU A 171 -11.75 -4.54 -8.88
CA LEU A 171 -12.88 -3.80 -8.31
C LEU A 171 -14.21 -4.53 -8.53
N GLN A 172 -14.42 -5.11 -9.71
CA GLN A 172 -15.61 -5.90 -10.05
C GLN A 172 -15.74 -7.19 -9.23
N GLN A 173 -14.66 -7.76 -8.70
CA GLN A 173 -14.74 -8.90 -7.78
C GLN A 173 -15.13 -8.48 -6.36
N ILE A 174 -14.76 -7.28 -5.93
CA ILE A 174 -15.06 -6.74 -4.59
C ILE A 174 -16.49 -6.19 -4.53
N MET A 175 -16.94 -5.49 -5.56
CA MET A 175 -18.23 -4.79 -5.56
C MET A 175 -19.45 -5.67 -5.19
N PRO A 176 -19.61 -6.91 -5.70
CA PRO A 176 -20.72 -7.78 -5.30
C PRO A 176 -20.70 -8.19 -3.83
N ALA A 177 -19.58 -8.03 -3.14
CA ALA A 177 -19.48 -8.28 -1.70
C ALA A 177 -19.95 -7.09 -0.86
N MET A 178 -20.09 -5.91 -1.44
CA MET A 178 -20.43 -4.69 -0.73
C MET A 178 -21.94 -4.58 -0.45
N GLU A 179 -22.29 -4.10 0.74
CA GLU A 179 -23.66 -3.66 1.05
C GLU A 179 -23.84 -2.19 0.63
N LYS A 180 -24.79 -1.92 -0.27
CA LYS A 180 -25.09 -0.56 -0.74
C LYS A 180 -25.49 0.35 0.42
N GLY A 181 -24.84 1.53 0.50
CA GLY A 181 -25.08 2.51 1.58
C GLY A 181 -24.27 2.24 2.86
N TYR A 182 -23.72 1.04 3.02
CA TYR A 182 -22.94 0.66 4.20
C TYR A 182 -21.46 0.42 3.88
N SER A 183 -21.14 -0.51 2.99
CA SER A 183 -19.75 -0.86 2.68
C SER A 183 -19.04 0.26 1.92
N LYS A 184 -17.74 0.43 2.19
CA LYS A 184 -16.85 1.35 1.47
C LYS A 184 -15.63 0.60 0.94
N ILE A 185 -15.09 1.09 -0.17
CA ILE A 185 -13.73 0.73 -0.60
C ILE A 185 -12.83 1.90 -0.20
N LEU A 186 -11.74 1.60 0.49
CA LEU A 186 -10.70 2.55 0.86
C LEU A 186 -9.45 2.22 0.05
N ILE A 187 -9.02 3.17 -0.77
CA ILE A 187 -7.84 3.05 -1.62
C ILE A 187 -6.80 4.00 -1.06
N ASN A 188 -5.68 3.46 -0.62
CA ASN A 188 -4.52 4.21 -0.18
C ASN A 188 -3.42 4.07 -1.23
N GLU A 189 -3.34 5.07 -2.10
CA GLU A 189 -2.47 5.11 -3.27
C GLU A 189 -1.98 6.53 -3.49
N ASN A 190 -0.93 6.69 -4.29
CA ASN A 190 -0.52 8.03 -4.70
C ASN A 190 -1.59 8.67 -5.61
N VAL A 191 -1.81 9.96 -5.40
CA VAL A 191 -2.59 10.81 -6.31
C VAL A 191 -1.63 11.79 -6.95
N VAL A 192 -1.25 11.49 -8.20
CA VAL A 192 -0.25 12.26 -8.93
C VAL A 192 -0.83 13.63 -9.34
N PRO A 193 -0.12 14.74 -9.13
CA PRO A 193 -0.58 16.03 -9.64
C PRO A 193 -0.43 16.08 -11.17
N ASP A 194 -1.35 16.78 -11.86
CA ASP A 194 -1.34 16.90 -13.32
C ASP A 194 -0.05 17.55 -13.87
N CYS A 195 0.60 18.38 -13.07
CA CYS A 195 1.89 18.98 -13.38
C CYS A 195 2.77 19.11 -12.13
N GLY A 196 4.09 19.11 -12.32
CA GLY A 196 5.04 19.33 -11.22
C GLY A 196 5.17 18.16 -10.24
N ALA A 197 4.86 16.93 -10.68
CA ALA A 197 5.08 15.74 -9.88
C ALA A 197 6.55 15.62 -9.48
N SER A 198 6.80 15.22 -8.22
CA SER A 198 8.17 15.04 -7.74
C SER A 198 8.87 13.90 -8.47
N TRP A 199 10.19 13.97 -8.57
CA TRP A 199 10.99 12.91 -9.20
C TRP A 199 10.72 11.54 -8.58
N LYS A 200 10.43 11.46 -7.27
CA LYS A 200 10.12 10.21 -6.57
C LYS A 200 8.86 9.54 -7.14
N VAL A 201 7.80 10.32 -7.34
CA VAL A 201 6.52 9.85 -7.88
C VAL A 201 6.67 9.44 -9.34
N THR A 202 7.35 10.27 -10.15
CA THR A 202 7.58 9.93 -11.57
C THR A 202 8.53 8.74 -11.74
N SER A 203 9.51 8.56 -10.85
CA SER A 203 10.37 7.37 -10.86
C SER A 203 9.61 6.11 -10.48
N LEU A 204 8.66 6.21 -9.54
CA LEU A 204 7.78 5.09 -9.18
C LEU A 204 6.83 4.75 -10.33
N ASP A 205 6.26 5.74 -11.01
CA ASP A 205 5.43 5.54 -12.21
C ASP A 205 6.19 4.79 -13.31
N LEU A 206 7.43 5.22 -13.59
CA LEU A 206 8.31 4.50 -14.53
C LEU A 206 8.60 3.06 -14.07
N LEU A 207 8.75 2.82 -12.77
CA LEU A 207 8.93 1.48 -12.23
C LEU A 207 7.70 0.61 -12.48
N MET A 208 6.49 1.12 -12.19
CA MET A 208 5.22 0.42 -12.41
C MET A 208 5.00 0.12 -13.90
N MET A 209 5.32 1.08 -14.78
CA MET A 209 5.30 0.88 -16.22
C MET A 209 6.22 -0.26 -16.66
N ASN A 210 7.45 -0.30 -16.15
CA ASN A 210 8.44 -1.31 -16.55
C ASN A 210 8.12 -2.71 -15.99
N LEU A 211 7.57 -2.81 -14.78
CA LEU A 211 7.33 -4.10 -14.12
C LEU A 211 5.99 -4.72 -14.51
N GLY A 212 4.94 -3.92 -14.60
CA GLY A 212 3.56 -4.41 -14.72
C GLY A 212 2.78 -3.87 -15.92
N ALA A 213 3.41 -3.04 -16.77
CA ALA A 213 2.70 -2.20 -17.73
C ALA A 213 1.56 -1.41 -17.04
N ALA A 214 1.86 -0.93 -15.84
CA ALA A 214 0.95 -0.23 -14.94
C ALA A 214 1.37 1.24 -14.78
N LEU A 215 0.70 1.96 -13.87
CA LEU A 215 0.85 3.40 -13.75
C LEU A 215 0.45 3.91 -12.36
N GLU A 216 1.11 4.98 -11.94
CA GLU A 216 0.62 5.88 -10.92
C GLU A 216 -0.47 6.78 -11.53
N ARG A 217 -1.54 7.05 -10.79
CA ARG A 217 -2.73 7.74 -11.33
C ARG A 217 -2.89 9.14 -10.74
N THR A 218 -3.25 10.06 -11.61
CA THR A 218 -3.78 11.39 -11.24
C THR A 218 -5.15 11.26 -10.59
N GLU A 219 -5.61 12.33 -9.94
CA GLU A 219 -6.96 12.38 -9.38
C GLU A 219 -8.03 12.09 -10.45
N GLN A 220 -7.89 12.68 -11.65
CA GLN A 220 -8.84 12.46 -12.73
C GLN A 220 -8.83 11.01 -13.21
N GLN A 221 -7.66 10.38 -13.35
CA GLN A 221 -7.56 8.96 -13.71
C GLN A 221 -8.19 8.05 -12.64
N TRP A 222 -8.02 8.36 -11.35
CA TRP A 222 -8.72 7.65 -10.28
C TRP A 222 -10.24 7.81 -10.39
N ARG A 223 -10.73 9.02 -10.66
CA ARG A 223 -12.16 9.31 -10.88
C ARG A 223 -12.71 8.50 -12.06
N ASP A 224 -11.99 8.48 -13.17
CA ASP A 224 -12.40 7.77 -14.38
C ASP A 224 -12.43 6.25 -14.16
N LEU A 225 -11.39 5.69 -13.53
CA LEU A 225 -11.32 4.28 -13.19
C LEU A 225 -12.50 3.86 -12.28
N LEU A 226 -12.70 4.58 -11.18
CA LEU A 226 -13.73 4.22 -10.19
C LEU A 226 -15.14 4.44 -10.73
N SER A 227 -15.37 5.52 -11.47
CA SER A 227 -16.68 5.78 -12.10
C SER A 227 -17.02 4.74 -13.17
N SER A 228 -16.02 4.25 -13.91
CA SER A 228 -16.21 3.22 -14.96
C SER A 228 -16.76 1.89 -14.44
N VAL A 229 -16.58 1.59 -13.14
CA VAL A 229 -17.16 0.41 -12.49
C VAL A 229 -18.42 0.73 -11.66
N GLY A 230 -18.84 2.00 -11.62
CA GLY A 230 -20.02 2.43 -10.87
C GLY A 230 -19.75 2.83 -9.41
N LEU A 231 -18.48 3.04 -9.03
CA LEU A 231 -18.12 3.56 -7.72
C LEU A 231 -18.12 5.09 -7.72
N LYS A 232 -18.54 5.68 -6.59
CA LYS A 232 -18.52 7.13 -6.36
C LYS A 232 -17.55 7.46 -5.24
N ILE A 233 -16.58 8.33 -5.52
CA ILE A 233 -15.66 8.86 -4.50
C ILE A 233 -16.43 9.74 -3.52
N THR A 234 -16.24 9.50 -2.23
CA THR A 234 -16.88 10.25 -1.13
C THR A 234 -15.91 11.10 -0.30
N GLY A 235 -14.61 11.02 -0.58
CA GLY A 235 -13.55 11.80 0.03
C GLY A 235 -12.19 11.43 -0.59
N ILE A 236 -11.26 12.38 -0.60
CA ILE A 236 -9.85 12.26 -1.00
C ILE A 236 -9.01 12.92 0.09
#